data_AF-A0A1G9IEG9-F1
#
_entry.id   AF-A0A1G9IEG9-F1
#
_cell.length_a   1.000
_cell.length_b   1.000
_cell.length_c   1.000
_cell.angle_alpha   90.00
_cell.angle_beta   90.00
_cell.angle_gamma   90.00
#
_symmetry.space_group_name_H-M   'P 1'
#
loop_
_entity.id
_entity.type
_entity.pdbx_description
1 polymer ?
#
loop_
_entity_poly.entity_id
_entity_poly.type
_entity_poly.pdbx_seq_one_letter_code
_entity_poly.pdbx_strand_id
1 'polypeptide(L)'
;MIGTKHRIRYKTLLFLVLSYTSLAHAQTFYALQIDRNIRFKAADITRAYQPHLVMGSEQALIFKQTVAKFLVKRKSIETNPALSPNAKYSLLKQISSRETSEMADVLESYRWQEYMRIKENIQPIPKPHPIAQELIVHKDERQ
;
A
#
# COMPACT_ATOMS: atom_id res chain seq x y z
N MET A 1 7.27 -38.48 40.98
CA MET A 1 7.43 -37.16 40.33
C MET A 1 7.32 -37.28 38.81
N ILE A 2 6.11 -37.29 38.24
CA ILE A 2 5.91 -37.23 36.77
C ILE A 2 4.62 -36.43 36.53
N GLY A 3 4.72 -35.11 36.37
CA GLY A 3 3.49 -34.27 36.27
C GLY A 3 3.64 -32.89 35.63
N THR A 4 4.82 -32.50 35.17
CA THR A 4 5.08 -31.12 34.69
C THR A 4 5.44 -31.02 33.20
N LYS A 5 5.85 -32.12 32.55
CA LYS A 5 6.35 -32.10 31.16
C LYS A 5 5.26 -31.92 30.10
N HIS A 6 4.06 -32.48 30.32
CA HIS A 6 2.92 -32.30 29.42
C HIS A 6 2.30 -30.90 29.51
N ARG A 7 2.40 -30.25 30.68
CA ARG A 7 1.82 -28.91 30.87
C ARG A 7 2.53 -27.82 30.08
N ILE A 8 3.83 -27.97 29.85
CA ILE A 8 4.64 -26.99 29.12
C ILE A 8 4.38 -27.11 27.61
N ARG A 9 4.19 -28.34 27.10
CA ARG A 9 3.92 -28.61 25.68
C ARG A 9 2.58 -28.06 25.17
N TYR A 10 1.51 -28.10 25.99
CA TYR A 10 0.23 -27.51 25.58
C TYR A 10 0.30 -25.98 25.56
N LYS A 11 1.07 -25.35 26.46
CA LYS A 11 1.20 -23.89 26.50
C LYS A 11 1.98 -23.37 25.29
N THR A 12 3.03 -24.06 24.85
CA THR A 12 3.74 -23.72 23.62
C THR A 12 2.90 -23.96 22.37
N LEU A 13 2.13 -25.04 22.30
CA LEU A 13 1.16 -25.26 21.21
C LEU A 13 0.07 -24.18 21.15
N LEU A 14 -0.48 -23.80 22.30
CA LEU A 14 -1.49 -22.74 22.41
C LEU A 14 -0.92 -21.38 21.97
N PHE A 15 0.31 -21.06 22.35
CA PHE A 15 0.97 -19.81 21.96
C PHE A 15 1.27 -19.74 20.45
N LEU A 16 1.65 -20.86 19.83
CA LEU A 16 1.81 -20.98 18.38
C LEU A 16 0.48 -20.76 17.65
N VAL A 17 -0.60 -21.41 18.09
CA VAL A 17 -1.93 -21.26 17.48
C VAL A 17 -2.45 -19.82 17.57
N LEU A 18 -2.30 -19.15 18.71
CA LEU A 18 -2.70 -17.73 18.82
C LEU A 18 -1.90 -16.82 17.89
N SER A 19 -0.60 -17.07 17.71
CA SER A 19 0.27 -16.26 16.86
C SER A 19 -0.10 -16.31 15.37
N TYR A 20 -0.66 -17.42 14.89
CA TYR A 20 -1.07 -17.54 13.47
C TYR A 20 -2.37 -16.81 13.14
N THR A 21 -3.27 -16.62 14.11
CA THR A 21 -4.58 -16.02 13.85
C THR A 21 -4.50 -14.53 13.49
N SER A 22 -3.51 -13.79 14.01
CA SER A 22 -3.40 -12.33 13.80
C SER A 22 -3.00 -11.95 12.36
N LEU A 23 -2.15 -12.74 11.71
CA LEU A 23 -1.70 -12.51 10.32
C LEU A 23 -2.81 -12.73 9.29
N ALA A 24 -3.67 -13.74 9.49
CA ALA A 24 -4.77 -14.05 8.58
C ALA A 24 -5.89 -12.99 8.59
N HIS A 25 -6.14 -12.36 9.75
CA HIS A 25 -7.15 -11.29 9.87
C HIS A 25 -6.79 -10.04 9.06
N ALA A 26 -5.51 -9.70 8.95
CA ALA A 26 -5.08 -8.54 8.18
C ALA A 26 -5.37 -8.71 6.68
N GLN A 27 -5.13 -9.89 6.11
CA GLN A 27 -5.36 -10.13 4.67
C GLN A 27 -6.84 -10.17 4.31
N THR A 28 -7.66 -10.85 5.12
CA THR A 28 -9.12 -10.95 4.92
C THR A 28 -9.82 -9.60 5.06
N PHE A 29 -9.40 -8.75 6.00
CA PHE A 29 -9.97 -7.43 6.19
C PHE A 29 -9.83 -6.52 4.95
N TYR A 30 -8.66 -6.48 4.31
CA TYR A 30 -8.48 -5.65 3.11
C TYR A 30 -9.24 -6.19 1.91
N ALA A 31 -9.36 -7.52 1.76
CA ALA A 31 -10.15 -8.12 0.69
C ALA A 31 -11.62 -7.68 0.74
N LEU A 32 -12.19 -7.55 1.95
CA LEU A 32 -13.56 -7.06 2.17
C LEU A 32 -13.71 -5.57 1.86
N GLN A 33 -12.65 -4.77 2.01
CA GLN A 33 -12.66 -3.32 1.74
C GLN A 33 -12.45 -2.95 0.27
N ILE A 34 -12.12 -3.92 -0.59
CA ILE A 34 -11.97 -3.70 -2.02
C ILE A 34 -13.37 -3.51 -2.63
N ASP A 35 -13.80 -2.26 -2.70
CA ASP A 35 -15.04 -1.86 -3.37
C ASP A 35 -14.91 -1.92 -4.91
N ARG A 36 -16.04 -1.72 -5.61
CA ARG A 36 -16.09 -1.74 -7.08
C ARG A 36 -15.16 -0.70 -7.72
N ASN A 37 -15.05 0.50 -7.14
CA ASN A 37 -14.22 1.58 -7.68
C ASN A 37 -12.73 1.25 -7.51
N ILE A 38 -12.34 0.67 -6.38
CA ILE A 38 -10.97 0.18 -6.15
C ILE A 38 -10.62 -0.91 -7.18
N ARG A 39 -11.52 -1.85 -7.46
CA ARG A 39 -11.30 -2.89 -8.47
C ARG A 39 -11.07 -2.32 -9.87
N PHE A 40 -11.90 -1.37 -10.28
CA PHE A 40 -11.74 -0.71 -11.58
C PHE A 40 -10.43 0.07 -11.65
N LYS A 41 -10.14 0.88 -10.63
CA LYS A 41 -8.89 1.66 -10.58
C LYS A 41 -7.65 0.77 -10.58
N ALA A 42 -7.67 -0.35 -9.86
CA ALA A 42 -6.59 -1.31 -9.89
C ALA A 42 -6.41 -1.92 -11.30
N ALA A 43 -7.51 -2.29 -11.97
CA ALA A 43 -7.46 -2.79 -13.34
C ALA A 43 -6.91 -1.75 -14.33
N ASP A 44 -7.30 -0.48 -14.18
CA ASP A 44 -6.82 0.62 -15.02
C ASP A 44 -5.32 0.86 -14.85
N ILE A 45 -4.85 0.83 -13.61
CA ILE A 45 -3.43 0.93 -13.29
C ILE A 45 -2.68 -0.28 -13.87
N THR A 46 -3.14 -1.51 -13.64
CA THR A 46 -2.49 -2.71 -14.20
C THR A 46 -2.41 -2.64 -15.72
N ARG A 47 -3.47 -2.17 -16.38
CA ARG A 47 -3.50 -1.96 -17.83
C ARG A 47 -2.50 -0.90 -18.30
N ALA A 48 -2.27 0.15 -17.51
CA ALA A 48 -1.24 1.15 -17.82
C ALA A 48 0.19 0.58 -17.70
N TYR A 49 0.42 -0.36 -16.77
CA TYR A 49 1.72 -1.04 -16.63
C TYR A 49 1.94 -2.15 -17.66
N GLN A 50 0.89 -2.80 -18.13
CA GLN A 50 0.95 -3.96 -19.02
C GLN A 50 1.88 -3.79 -20.25
N PRO A 51 1.85 -2.68 -21.02
CA PRO A 51 2.73 -2.53 -22.19
C PRO A 51 4.21 -2.41 -21.83
N HIS A 52 4.55 -2.02 -20.60
CA HIS A 52 5.93 -1.88 -20.14
C HIS A 52 6.45 -3.15 -19.48
N LEU A 53 5.59 -3.82 -18.70
CA LEU A 53 6.00 -4.99 -17.92
C LEU A 53 5.76 -6.29 -18.68
N VAL A 54 4.83 -6.34 -19.62
CA VAL A 54 4.50 -7.54 -20.42
C VAL A 54 4.27 -8.76 -19.51
N MET A 55 3.39 -8.58 -18.51
CA MET A 55 3.08 -9.61 -17.52
C MET A 55 2.19 -10.71 -18.15
N GLY A 56 2.42 -11.97 -17.77
CA GLY A 56 1.47 -13.04 -18.04
C GLY A 56 0.15 -12.82 -17.29
N SER A 57 -0.92 -13.56 -17.65
CA SER A 57 -2.26 -13.39 -17.06
C SER A 57 -2.28 -13.61 -15.54
N GLU A 58 -1.58 -14.64 -15.05
CA GLU A 58 -1.47 -14.95 -13.63
C GLU A 58 -0.71 -13.85 -12.86
N GLN A 59 0.46 -13.46 -13.37
CA GLN A 59 1.25 -12.39 -12.75
C GLN A 59 0.51 -11.05 -12.76
N ALA A 60 -0.19 -10.72 -13.85
CA ALA A 60 -1.02 -9.51 -13.94
C ALA A 60 -2.18 -9.54 -12.93
N LEU A 61 -2.73 -10.72 -12.62
CA LEU A 61 -3.74 -10.88 -11.58
C LEU A 61 -3.15 -10.58 -10.19
N ILE A 62 -1.98 -11.14 -9.86
CA ILE A 62 -1.30 -10.91 -8.58
C ILE A 62 -0.91 -9.42 -8.46
N PHE A 63 -0.33 -8.84 -9.51
CA PHE A 63 0.00 -7.41 -9.59
C PHE A 63 -1.23 -6.54 -9.29
N LYS A 64 -2.36 -6.82 -9.95
CA LYS A 64 -3.63 -6.10 -9.75
C LYS A 64 -4.13 -6.21 -8.31
N GLN A 65 -4.03 -7.40 -7.69
CA GLN A 65 -4.42 -7.60 -6.29
C GLN A 65 -3.55 -6.79 -5.34
N THR A 66 -2.23 -6.76 -5.57
CA THR A 66 -1.28 -5.94 -4.81
C THR A 66 -1.63 -4.45 -4.94
N VAL A 67 -1.83 -3.94 -6.16
CA VAL A 67 -2.27 -2.55 -6.39
C VAL A 67 -3.58 -2.26 -5.64
N ALA A 68 -4.60 -3.14 -5.76
CA ALA A 68 -5.88 -2.95 -5.09
C ALA A 68 -5.73 -2.84 -3.56
N LYS A 69 -4.93 -3.70 -2.95
CA LYS A 69 -4.60 -3.65 -1.52
C LYS A 69 -4.01 -2.29 -1.12
N PHE A 70 -3.09 -1.75 -1.91
CA PHE A 70 -2.47 -0.45 -1.62
C PHE A 70 -3.37 0.74 -1.95
N LEU A 71 -4.28 0.63 -2.92
CA LEU A 71 -5.32 1.63 -3.17
C LEU A 71 -6.28 1.78 -1.99
N VAL A 72 -6.64 0.69 -1.31
CA VAL A 72 -7.45 0.75 -0.08
C VAL A 72 -6.72 1.54 1.02
N LYS A 73 -5.45 1.20 1.28
CA LYS A 73 -4.61 1.90 2.26
C LYS A 73 -4.42 3.38 1.92
N ARG A 74 -4.27 3.69 0.64
CA ARG A 74 -4.17 5.07 0.16
C ARG A 74 -5.46 5.84 0.40
N LYS A 75 -6.62 5.24 0.05
CA LYS A 75 -7.94 5.84 0.27
C LYS A 75 -8.14 6.19 1.75
N SER A 76 -7.76 5.29 2.68
CA SER A 76 -7.91 5.57 4.11
C SER A 76 -7.06 6.76 4.61
N ILE A 77 -5.93 7.05 3.97
CA ILE A 77 -5.10 8.24 4.28
C ILE A 77 -5.72 9.49 3.67
N GLU A 78 -6.12 9.41 2.40
CA GLU A 78 -6.69 10.53 1.65
C GLU A 78 -7.98 11.05 2.30
N THR A 79 -8.86 10.13 2.72
CA THR A 79 -10.17 10.47 3.31
C THR A 79 -10.10 10.80 4.80
N ASN A 80 -8.95 10.70 5.46
CA ASN A 80 -8.84 10.99 6.89
C ASN A 80 -8.81 12.52 7.12
N PRO A 81 -9.81 13.11 7.79
CA PRO A 81 -9.86 14.56 8.03
C PRO A 81 -8.87 15.03 9.11
N ALA A 82 -8.36 14.14 9.97
CA ALA A 82 -7.45 14.49 11.06
C ALA A 82 -5.99 14.68 10.61
N LEU A 83 -5.65 14.31 9.37
CA LEU A 83 -4.29 14.41 8.86
C LEU A 83 -4.05 15.74 8.14
N SER A 84 -2.99 16.44 8.54
CA SER A 84 -2.50 17.62 7.81
C SER A 84 -1.99 17.23 6.41
N PRO A 85 -1.94 18.16 5.43
CA PRO A 85 -1.44 17.87 4.08
C PRO A 85 -0.04 17.25 4.06
N ASN A 86 0.88 17.76 4.90
CA ASN A 86 2.24 17.22 5.01
C ASN A 86 2.25 15.81 5.62
N ALA A 87 1.41 15.54 6.63
CA ALA A 87 1.28 14.21 7.21
C ALA A 87 0.71 13.21 6.20
N LYS A 88 -0.30 13.61 5.42
CA LYS A 88 -0.84 12.80 4.32
C LYS A 88 0.26 12.47 3.31
N TYR A 89 1.00 13.46 2.84
CA TYR A 89 2.09 13.25 1.89
C TYR A 89 3.14 12.25 2.41
N SER A 90 3.60 12.40 3.65
CA SER A 90 4.58 11.49 4.25
C SER A 90 4.06 10.06 4.34
N LEU A 91 2.80 9.87 4.76
CA LEU A 91 2.17 8.55 4.85
C LEU A 91 1.96 7.93 3.46
N LEU A 92 1.55 8.72 2.48
CA LEU A 92 1.40 8.26 1.09
C LEU A 92 2.75 7.80 0.51
N LYS A 93 3.83 8.53 0.80
CA LYS A 93 5.19 8.13 0.43
C LYS A 93 5.57 6.80 1.07
N GLN A 94 5.27 6.61 2.35
CA GLN A 94 5.55 5.36 3.05
C GLN A 94 4.74 4.17 2.47
N ILE A 95 3.45 4.35 2.21
CA ILE A 95 2.60 3.33 1.61
C ILE A 95 3.07 2.99 0.19
N SER A 96 3.43 3.99 -0.61
CA SER A 96 4.01 3.79 -1.94
C SER A 96 5.34 3.02 -1.88
N SER A 97 6.21 3.32 -0.91
CA SER A 97 7.46 2.57 -0.72
C SER A 97 7.19 1.11 -0.33
N ARG A 98 6.18 0.85 0.52
CA ARG A 98 5.80 -0.53 0.90
C ARG A 98 5.19 -1.31 -0.27
N GLU A 99 4.38 -0.65 -1.11
CA GLU A 99 3.88 -1.25 -2.36
C GLU A 99 5.02 -1.65 -3.28
N THR A 100 5.98 -0.74 -3.45
CA THR A 100 7.23 -0.97 -4.19
C THR A 100 7.96 -2.20 -3.65
N SER A 101 8.14 -2.33 -2.33
CA SER A 101 8.76 -3.51 -1.74
C SER A 101 7.97 -4.80 -1.98
N GLU A 102 6.64 -4.80 -1.78
CA GLU A 102 5.83 -6.00 -2.03
C GLU A 102 5.81 -6.38 -3.53
N MET A 103 5.93 -5.41 -4.43
CA MET A 103 5.95 -5.67 -5.86
C MET A 103 7.26 -6.31 -6.34
N ALA A 104 8.36 -6.17 -5.59
CA ALA A 104 9.60 -6.88 -5.87
C ALA A 104 9.46 -8.40 -5.76
N ASP A 105 8.50 -8.89 -4.96
CA ASP A 105 8.18 -10.32 -4.84
C ASP A 105 7.21 -10.79 -5.94
N VAL A 106 6.54 -9.86 -6.63
CA VAL A 106 5.54 -10.14 -7.69
C VAL A 106 6.18 -10.13 -9.07
N LEU A 107 7.15 -9.24 -9.29
CA LEU A 107 7.79 -9.00 -10.58
C LEU A 107 9.19 -9.62 -10.62
N GLU A 108 9.56 -10.21 -11.75
CA GLU A 108 10.95 -10.60 -12.00
C GLU A 108 11.84 -9.35 -12.01
N SER A 109 13.11 -9.53 -11.65
CA SER A 109 14.05 -8.41 -11.41
C SER A 109 14.08 -7.35 -12.51
N TYR A 110 14.00 -7.74 -13.78
CA TYR A 110 13.99 -6.79 -14.91
C TYR A 110 12.68 -6.00 -15.00
N ARG A 111 11.53 -6.65 -14.80
CA ARG A 111 10.21 -5.99 -14.74
C ARG A 111 10.12 -5.09 -13.51
N TRP A 112 10.73 -5.51 -12.41
CA TRP A 112 10.80 -4.73 -11.19
C TRP A 112 11.54 -3.40 -11.38
N GLN A 113 12.70 -3.42 -12.03
CA GLN A 113 13.45 -2.21 -12.38
C GLN A 113 12.64 -1.27 -13.27
N GLU A 114 11.96 -1.81 -14.29
CA GLU A 114 11.12 -1.02 -15.18
C GLU A 114 9.93 -0.41 -14.44
N TYR A 115 9.28 -1.18 -13.55
CA TYR A 115 8.22 -0.66 -12.69
C TYR A 115 8.72 0.54 -11.88
N MET A 116 9.89 0.46 -11.23
CA MET A 116 10.42 1.57 -10.44
C MET A 116 10.63 2.83 -11.28
N ARG A 117 11.12 2.65 -12.52
CA ARG A 117 11.37 3.75 -13.46
C ARG A 117 10.10 4.49 -13.85
N ILE A 118 9.00 3.78 -14.09
CA ILE A 118 7.75 4.36 -14.61
C ILE A 118 6.70 4.66 -13.54
N LYS A 119 6.93 4.24 -12.28
CA LYS A 119 5.92 4.35 -11.21
C LYS A 119 5.45 5.77 -10.97
N GLU A 120 6.36 6.74 -10.93
CA GLU A 120 5.99 8.13 -10.65
C GLU A 120 5.07 8.72 -11.74
N ASN A 121 5.17 8.24 -12.98
CA ASN A 121 4.33 8.67 -14.10
C ASN A 121 2.92 8.06 -14.02
N ILE A 122 2.81 6.78 -13.64
CA ILE A 122 1.52 6.06 -13.61
C ILE A 122 0.78 6.25 -12.28
N GLN A 123 1.52 6.31 -11.17
CA GLN A 123 1.00 6.46 -9.80
C GLN A 123 1.70 7.60 -9.05
N PRO A 124 1.50 8.87 -9.46
CA PRO A 124 2.11 10.01 -8.79
C PRO A 124 1.58 10.19 -7.36
N ILE A 125 2.45 10.69 -6.48
CA ILE A 125 2.06 11.10 -5.12
C ILE A 125 1.85 12.62 -5.13
N PRO A 126 0.65 13.13 -4.81
CA PRO A 126 0.39 14.57 -4.77
C PRO A 126 1.29 15.27 -3.76
N LYS A 127 2.11 16.22 -4.21
CA LYS A 127 2.92 17.05 -3.32
C LYS A 127 2.01 18.01 -2.53
N PRO A 128 2.31 18.30 -1.26
CA PRO A 128 1.59 19.34 -0.53
C PRO A 128 1.81 20.68 -1.23
N HIS A 129 0.72 21.40 -1.55
CA HIS A 129 0.84 22.74 -2.12
C HIS A 129 1.47 23.68 -1.07
N PRO A 130 2.50 24.48 -1.43
CA PRO A 130 3.06 25.45 -0.51
C PRO A 130 2.12 26.65 -0.38
N ILE A 131 1.20 26.59 0.59
CA ILE A 131 0.30 27.71 0.94
C ILE A 131 1.10 28.95 1.42
N ALA A 132 2.39 28.80 1.73
CA ALA A 132 3.20 29.84 2.37
C ALA A 132 3.69 30.97 1.44
N GLN A 133 3.68 30.81 0.11
CA GLN A 133 4.26 31.83 -0.80
C GLN A 133 3.22 32.85 -1.30
N GLU A 134 1.95 32.46 -1.39
CA GLU A 134 0.89 33.34 -1.93
C GLU A 134 0.42 34.39 -0.90
N LEU A 135 0.54 34.09 0.41
CA LEU A 135 0.17 35.02 1.49
C LEU A 135 1.23 36.09 1.79
N ILE A 136 2.48 35.91 1.35
CA ILE A 136 3.55 36.88 1.58
C ILE A 136 3.54 37.97 0.49
N VAL A 137 3.26 37.59 -0.76
CA VAL A 137 3.25 38.53 -1.91
C VAL A 137 2.17 39.60 -1.77
N HIS A 138 0.99 39.27 -1.21
CA HIS A 138 -0.09 40.25 -1.03
C HIS A 138 0.00 41.12 0.22
N LYS A 139 0.98 40.88 1.11
CA LYS A 139 1.15 41.71 2.31
C LYS A 139 2.09 42.89 2.07
N ASP A 140 2.97 42.82 1.07
CA ASP A 140 3.94 43.87 0.74
C ASP A 140 3.40 44.96 -0.20
N GLU A 141 2.31 44.70 -0.94
CA GLU A 141 1.74 45.69 -1.88
C GLU A 141 0.71 46.64 -1.26
N ARG A 142 0.52 46.58 0.08
CA ARG A 142 -0.42 47.45 0.82
C ARG A 142 0.24 48.21 1.97
N GLN A 143 1.48 48.63 1.81
CA GLN A 143 2.12 49.67 2.62
C GLN A 143 2.43 50.91 1.80
#